data_AF-A0AAU4L7A3-F1
#
_entry.id   AF-A0AAU4L7A3-F1
#
_cell.length_a   1.000
_cell.length_b   1.000
_cell.length_c   1.000
_cell.angle_alpha   90.00
_cell.angle_beta   90.00
_cell.angle_gamma   90.00
#
_symmetry.space_group_name_H-M   'P 1'
#
loop_
_entity.id
_entity.type
_entity.pdbx_description
1 polymer ?
#
loop_
_entity_poly.entity_id
_entity_poly.type
_entity_poly.pdbx_seq_one_letter_code
_entity_poly.pdbx_strand_id
1 'polypeptide(L)'
;MNRTDRLYALVEELRAVAPRPRSAPWLARRFEVSVRTVERDLEALRQSGLPIRSDSGRAGGYSLDRDRTLPPVTLSATEALAVSVALRTAASTPFAAAAHRAGQKVLAVLPADVRQREEALARLVYRVGDHAPGQSGKLSEIIVEAVVSGHVLHLTYADRAGAATTRDVEPLGLLWGPSGWYLAAWCRLRSAVRGFQLDRITSLELSDERVASREPQWRAELKRLDAEPFAL
;
A
#
# COMPACT_ATOMS: atom_id res chain seq x y z
N MET A 1 -31.03 -14.72 15.83
CA MET A 1 -29.75 -14.22 15.26
C MET A 1 -28.79 -15.38 15.05
N ASN A 2 -28.24 -15.55 13.84
CA ASN A 2 -27.22 -16.58 13.57
C ASN A 2 -25.92 -16.25 14.32
N ARG A 3 -25.08 -17.25 14.59
CA ARG A 3 -23.79 -17.09 15.29
C ARG A 3 -22.87 -16.11 14.57
N THR A 4 -22.78 -16.17 13.24
CA THR A 4 -21.90 -15.27 12.46
C THR A 4 -22.31 -13.80 12.63
N ASP A 5 -23.60 -13.48 12.49
CA ASP A 5 -24.12 -12.13 12.69
C ASP A 5 -23.87 -11.64 14.13
N ARG A 6 -24.06 -12.55 15.11
CA ARG A 6 -23.79 -12.24 16.52
C ARG A 6 -22.32 -11.95 16.78
N LEU A 7 -21.40 -12.72 16.20
CA LEU A 7 -19.95 -12.50 16.35
C LEU A 7 -19.56 -11.13 15.77
N TYR A 8 -20.06 -10.77 14.59
CA TYR A 8 -19.86 -9.45 14.00
C TYR A 8 -20.41 -8.34 14.90
N ALA A 9 -21.66 -8.45 15.33
CA ALA A 9 -22.30 -7.45 16.18
C ALA A 9 -21.59 -7.30 17.54
N LEU A 10 -21.05 -8.40 18.08
CA LEU A 10 -20.29 -8.39 19.33
C LEU A 10 -18.96 -7.65 19.14
N VAL A 11 -18.24 -7.87 18.05
CA VAL A 11 -17.00 -7.11 17.74
C VAL A 11 -17.27 -5.61 17.60
N GLU A 12 -18.33 -5.22 16.88
CA GLU A 12 -18.68 -3.81 16.72
C GLU A 12 -19.06 -3.15 18.05
N GLU A 13 -19.83 -3.82 18.91
CA GLU A 13 -20.16 -3.32 20.24
C GLU A 13 -18.89 -3.14 21.09
N LEU A 14 -18.01 -4.15 21.14
CA LEU A 14 -16.74 -4.07 21.88
C LEU A 14 -15.83 -2.95 21.35
N ARG A 15 -15.88 -2.64 20.04
CA ARG A 15 -15.12 -1.56 19.42
C ARG A 15 -15.68 -0.19 19.78
N ALA A 16 -17.00 -0.04 19.69
CA ALA A 16 -17.69 1.22 19.93
C ALA A 16 -17.52 1.70 21.38
N VAL A 17 -17.48 0.76 22.34
CA VAL A 17 -17.38 1.09 23.77
C VAL A 17 -15.95 1.17 24.27
N ALA A 18 -14.96 0.63 23.55
CA ALA A 18 -13.56 0.65 23.97
C ALA A 18 -13.06 2.09 24.24
N PRO A 19 -12.31 2.34 25.33
CA PRO A 19 -11.75 1.34 26.26
C PRO A 19 -12.68 0.97 27.43
N ARG A 20 -13.94 1.42 27.43
CA ARG A 20 -14.90 1.07 28.48
C ARG A 20 -15.44 -0.35 28.26
N PRO A 21 -15.41 -1.24 29.27
CA PRO A 21 -15.88 -2.61 29.10
C PRO A 21 -17.41 -2.74 29.14
N ARG A 22 -17.92 -3.80 28.51
CA ARG A 22 -19.28 -4.33 28.70
C ARG A 22 -19.23 -5.66 29.43
N SER A 23 -20.06 -5.82 30.46
CA SER A 23 -20.11 -7.08 31.21
C SER A 23 -20.79 -8.20 30.40
N ALA A 24 -20.41 -9.45 30.66
CA ALA A 24 -21.02 -10.61 30.02
C ALA A 24 -22.56 -10.64 30.16
N PRO A 25 -23.15 -10.34 31.34
CA PRO A 25 -24.60 -10.25 31.49
C PRO A 25 -25.25 -9.13 30.67
N TRP A 26 -24.56 -8.00 30.48
CA TRP A 26 -25.07 -6.93 29.63
C TRP A 26 -25.10 -7.36 28.16
N LEU A 27 -24.01 -7.94 27.66
CA LEU A 27 -23.91 -8.46 26.30
C LEU A 27 -24.95 -9.57 26.05
N ALA A 28 -25.16 -10.45 27.03
CA ALA A 28 -26.15 -11.53 26.98
C ALA A 28 -27.57 -10.99 26.80
N ARG A 29 -27.95 -9.95 27.58
CA ARG A 29 -29.23 -9.27 27.41
C ARG A 29 -29.34 -8.54 26.07
N ARG A 30 -28.29 -7.83 25.66
CA ARG A 30 -28.27 -7.04 24.41
C ARG A 30 -28.45 -7.90 23.15
N PHE A 31 -27.88 -9.10 23.17
CA PHE A 31 -27.90 -10.05 22.05
C PHE A 31 -28.89 -11.20 22.23
N GLU A 32 -29.71 -11.16 23.29
CA GLU A 32 -30.77 -12.15 23.60
C GLU A 32 -30.25 -13.60 23.63
N VAL A 33 -29.11 -13.82 24.29
CA VAL A 33 -28.47 -15.13 24.45
C VAL A 33 -28.05 -15.36 25.90
N SER A 34 -27.66 -16.59 26.24
CA SER A 34 -27.11 -16.87 27.56
C SER A 34 -25.73 -16.25 27.76
N VAL A 35 -25.35 -15.96 29.02
CA VAL A 35 -23.99 -15.52 29.39
C VAL A 35 -22.94 -16.52 28.89
N ARG A 36 -23.20 -17.82 29.05
CA ARG A 36 -22.32 -18.89 28.57
C ARG A 36 -22.12 -18.84 27.05
N THR A 37 -23.14 -18.42 26.29
CA THR A 37 -23.03 -18.24 24.84
C THR A 37 -22.11 -17.07 24.50
N VAL A 38 -22.26 -15.94 25.20
CA VAL A 38 -21.40 -14.75 25.04
C VAL A 38 -19.95 -15.08 25.36
N GLU A 39 -19.68 -15.73 26.49
CA GLU A 39 -18.33 -16.13 26.90
C GLU A 39 -17.68 -17.06 25.87
N ARG A 40 -18.43 -18.02 25.35
CA ARG A 40 -17.94 -18.94 24.31
C ARG A 40 -17.67 -18.25 22.98
N ASP A 41 -18.47 -17.24 22.63
CA ASP A 41 -18.27 -16.45 21.42
C ASP A 41 -17.09 -15.48 21.58
N LEU A 42 -16.92 -14.84 22.75
CA LEU A 42 -15.74 -14.04 23.10
C LEU A 42 -14.44 -14.86 23.01
N GLU A 43 -14.46 -16.09 23.52
CA GLU A 43 -13.32 -17.00 23.45
C GLU A 43 -12.99 -17.38 22.00
N ALA A 44 -14.00 -17.69 21.19
CA ALA A 44 -13.80 -17.96 19.76
C ALA A 44 -13.17 -16.76 19.03
N LEU A 45 -13.57 -15.53 19.36
CA LEU A 45 -12.98 -14.31 18.80
C LEU A 45 -11.52 -14.10 19.26
N ARG A 46 -11.20 -14.41 20.52
CA ARG A 46 -9.80 -14.38 20.99
C ARG A 46 -8.93 -15.40 20.25
N GLN A 47 -9.46 -16.61 20.04
CA GLN A 47 -8.77 -17.66 19.28
C GLN A 47 -8.56 -17.27 17.81
N SER A 48 -9.44 -16.46 17.23
CA SER A 48 -9.24 -15.87 15.89
C SER A 48 -8.32 -14.63 15.88
N GLY A 49 -7.72 -14.28 17.01
CA GLY A 49 -6.73 -13.20 17.11
C GLY A 49 -7.31 -11.81 17.39
N LEU A 50 -8.58 -11.67 17.77
CA LEU A 50 -9.09 -10.38 18.25
C LEU A 50 -8.53 -10.09 19.66
N PRO A 51 -7.88 -8.94 19.85
CA PRO A 51 -7.31 -8.58 21.15
C PRO A 51 -8.41 -8.02 22.05
N ILE A 52 -9.18 -8.91 22.66
CA ILE A 52 -10.22 -8.59 23.62
C ILE A 52 -9.57 -8.47 25.00
N ARG A 53 -9.66 -7.28 25.62
CA ARG A 53 -9.29 -7.06 27.02
C ARG A 53 -10.44 -7.54 27.91
N SER A 54 -10.09 -8.19 29.01
CA SER A 54 -11.04 -8.62 30.05
C SER A 54 -10.62 -8.01 31.38
N ASP A 55 -11.41 -7.07 31.88
CA ASP A 55 -11.19 -6.45 33.19
C ASP A 55 -12.00 -7.21 34.25
N SER A 56 -11.36 -7.60 35.35
CA SER A 56 -12.03 -8.29 36.46
C SER A 56 -12.59 -7.29 37.50
N GLY A 57 -13.60 -7.71 38.27
CA GLY A 57 -14.23 -6.91 39.33
C GLY A 57 -15.65 -6.44 39.04
N ARG A 58 -16.25 -5.70 40.00
CA ARG A 58 -17.69 -5.32 39.98
C ARG A 58 -18.08 -4.40 38.82
N ALA A 59 -17.12 -3.66 38.26
CA ALA A 59 -17.27 -2.83 37.05
C ALA A 59 -16.52 -3.41 35.83
N GLY A 60 -16.07 -4.67 35.92
CA GLY A 60 -15.31 -5.36 34.89
C GLY A 60 -16.16 -5.81 33.69
N GLY A 61 -15.49 -6.33 32.68
CA GLY A 61 -16.13 -6.82 31.46
C GLY A 61 -15.15 -6.87 30.29
N TYR A 62 -15.71 -6.90 29.08
CA TYR A 62 -14.95 -7.08 27.84
C TYR A 62 -14.95 -5.79 27.02
N SER A 63 -13.80 -5.47 26.42
CA SER A 63 -13.66 -4.42 25.41
C SER A 63 -12.59 -4.81 24.41
N LEU A 64 -12.54 -4.15 23.25
CA LEU A 64 -11.38 -4.25 22.38
C LEU A 64 -10.20 -3.50 23.01
N ASP A 65 -9.04 -4.14 23.02
CA ASP A 65 -7.80 -3.56 23.50
C ASP A 65 -7.31 -2.50 22.48
N ARG A 66 -7.48 -1.22 22.84
CA ARG A 66 -7.03 -0.08 22.02
C ARG A 66 -5.52 0.02 21.93
N ASP A 67 -4.78 -0.56 22.88
CA ASP A 67 -3.32 -0.51 22.86
C ASP A 67 -2.73 -1.55 21.89
N ARG A 68 -3.57 -2.51 21.44
CA ARG A 68 -3.21 -3.58 20.50
C ARG A 68 -3.93 -3.52 19.16
N THR A 69 -4.79 -2.53 18.95
CA THR A 69 -5.51 -2.33 17.68
C THR A 69 -5.47 -0.88 17.26
N LEU A 70 -5.30 -0.66 15.96
CA LEU A 70 -5.59 0.64 15.38
C LEU A 70 -7.11 0.84 15.39
N PRO A 71 -7.62 1.99 15.88
CA PRO A 71 -8.99 2.41 15.60
C PRO A 71 -9.26 2.41 14.10
N PRO A 72 -10.53 2.39 13.65
CA PRO A 72 -10.85 2.53 12.23
C PRO A 72 -10.14 3.75 11.63
N VAL A 73 -9.28 3.52 10.64
CA VAL A 73 -8.59 4.56 9.89
C VAL A 73 -9.33 4.74 8.58
N THR A 74 -9.62 5.99 8.21
CA THR A 74 -10.14 6.32 6.89
C THR A 74 -8.96 6.64 6.00
N LEU A 75 -8.82 5.91 4.89
CA LEU A 75 -7.84 6.19 3.85
C LEU A 75 -8.60 6.55 2.57
N SER A 76 -8.16 7.59 1.89
CA SER A 76 -8.54 7.83 0.49
C SER A 76 -7.96 6.73 -0.42
N ALA A 77 -8.48 6.62 -1.64
CA ALA A 77 -7.97 5.69 -2.64
C ALA A 77 -6.46 5.87 -2.90
N THR A 78 -6.00 7.13 -3.01
CA THR A 78 -4.59 7.47 -3.22
C THR A 78 -3.73 7.09 -2.01
N GLU A 79 -4.20 7.34 -0.78
CA GLU A 79 -3.46 6.96 0.44
C GLU A 79 -3.36 5.44 0.59
N ALA A 80 -4.44 4.71 0.32
CA ALA A 80 -4.45 3.25 0.40
C ALA A 80 -3.55 2.63 -0.68
N LEU A 81 -3.51 3.19 -1.88
CA LEU A 81 -2.54 2.83 -2.92
C LEU A 81 -1.10 3.09 -2.46
N ALA A 82 -0.81 4.26 -1.90
CA ALA A 82 0.52 4.62 -1.41
C ALA A 82 0.99 3.68 -0.30
N VAL A 83 0.11 3.35 0.66
CA VAL A 83 0.39 2.37 1.72
C VAL A 83 0.65 0.99 1.14
N SER A 84 -0.15 0.53 0.17
CA SER A 84 0.07 -0.77 -0.49
C SER A 84 1.45 -0.85 -1.14
N VAL A 85 1.81 0.16 -1.94
CA VAL A 85 3.12 0.24 -2.60
C VAL A 85 4.25 0.28 -1.58
N ALA A 86 4.12 1.08 -0.52
CA ALA A 86 5.12 1.16 0.55
C ALA A 86 5.31 -0.18 1.26
N LEU A 87 4.23 -0.91 1.56
CA LEU A 87 4.30 -2.22 2.21
C LEU A 87 5.00 -3.27 1.33
N ARG A 88 4.88 -3.20 0.01
CA ARG A 88 5.65 -4.05 -0.92
C ARG A 88 7.15 -3.77 -0.85
N THR A 89 7.54 -2.52 -0.59
CA THR A 89 8.96 -2.17 -0.38
C THR A 89 9.55 -2.72 0.91
N ALA A 90 8.70 -3.10 1.88
CA ALA A 90 9.14 -3.65 3.15
C ALA A 90 9.51 -5.15 3.09
N ALA A 91 9.41 -5.80 1.92
CA ALA A 91 9.73 -7.22 1.74
C ALA A 91 11.19 -7.57 2.09
N SER A 92 12.12 -6.62 1.95
CA SER A 92 13.53 -6.78 2.31
C SER A 92 13.87 -6.31 3.74
N THR A 93 12.86 -6.10 4.58
CA THR A 93 13.04 -5.65 5.98
C THR A 93 12.69 -6.77 6.96
N PRO A 94 13.12 -6.71 8.24
CA PRO A 94 12.69 -7.63 9.28
C PRO A 94 11.15 -7.68 9.49
N PHE A 95 10.42 -6.71 8.94
CA PHE A 95 8.96 -6.61 9.05
C PHE A 95 8.21 -7.24 7.87
N ALA A 96 8.88 -7.93 6.94
CA ALA A 96 8.28 -8.48 5.72
C ALA A 96 6.96 -9.23 5.98
N ALA A 97 6.93 -10.16 6.95
CA ALA A 97 5.71 -10.92 7.28
C ALA A 97 4.57 -10.04 7.83
N ALA A 98 4.89 -9.00 8.61
CA ALA A 98 3.90 -8.05 9.11
C ALA A 98 3.40 -7.13 7.99
N ALA A 99 4.30 -6.66 7.12
CA ALA A 99 3.98 -5.85 5.97
C ALA A 99 3.09 -6.59 4.97
N HIS A 100 3.38 -7.87 4.71
CA HIS A 100 2.55 -8.73 3.86
C HIS A 100 1.11 -8.85 4.41
N ARG A 101 0.95 -9.15 5.71
CA ARG A 101 -0.37 -9.20 6.34
C ARG A 101 -1.10 -7.86 6.34
N ALA A 102 -0.38 -6.76 6.54
CA ALA A 102 -0.96 -5.41 6.46
C ALA A 102 -1.39 -5.09 5.04
N GLY A 103 -0.59 -5.44 4.04
CA GLY A 103 -0.88 -5.25 2.62
C GLY A 103 -2.14 -5.99 2.21
N GLN A 104 -2.29 -7.25 2.62
CA GLN A 104 -3.52 -8.02 2.38
C GLN A 104 -4.77 -7.32 2.96
N LYS A 105 -4.68 -6.73 4.15
CA LYS A 105 -5.80 -5.99 4.77
C LYS A 105 -6.13 -4.71 4.01
N VAL A 106 -5.11 -3.97 3.58
CA VAL A 106 -5.28 -2.73 2.79
C VAL A 106 -5.89 -3.07 1.44
N LEU A 107 -5.33 -4.04 0.72
CA LEU A 107 -5.85 -4.50 -0.55
C LEU A 107 -7.31 -4.96 -0.39
N ALA A 108 -7.65 -5.74 0.63
CA ALA A 108 -9.01 -6.26 0.81
C ALA A 108 -10.11 -5.17 0.81
N VAL A 109 -9.80 -3.97 1.28
CA VAL A 109 -10.76 -2.85 1.37
C VAL A 109 -10.72 -1.88 0.19
N LEU A 110 -9.79 -2.04 -0.75
CA LEU A 110 -9.69 -1.17 -1.92
C LEU A 110 -10.85 -1.39 -2.91
N PRO A 111 -11.41 -0.32 -3.49
CA PRO A 111 -12.25 -0.42 -4.68
C PRO A 111 -11.54 -1.18 -5.82
N ALA A 112 -12.31 -1.86 -6.67
CA ALA A 112 -11.77 -2.75 -7.69
C ALA A 112 -10.86 -2.02 -8.71
N ASP A 113 -11.23 -0.80 -9.09
CA ASP A 113 -10.46 0.08 -9.96
C ASP A 113 -9.12 0.50 -9.33
N VAL A 114 -9.13 0.85 -8.04
CA VAL A 114 -7.90 1.23 -7.30
C VAL A 114 -6.98 0.03 -7.16
N ARG A 115 -7.53 -1.16 -6.89
CA ARG A 115 -6.78 -2.41 -6.81
C ARG A 115 -6.15 -2.79 -8.15
N GLN A 116 -6.88 -2.68 -9.25
CA GLN A 116 -6.34 -2.93 -10.60
C GLN A 116 -5.21 -1.95 -10.93
N ARG A 117 -5.38 -0.67 -10.56
CA ARG A 117 -4.34 0.35 -10.71
C ARG A 117 -3.10 0.04 -9.87
N GLU A 118 -3.29 -0.44 -8.64
CA GLU A 118 -2.22 -0.90 -7.76
C GLU A 118 -1.47 -2.09 -8.38
N GLU A 119 -2.18 -3.12 -8.84
CA GLU A 119 -1.59 -4.30 -9.45
C GLU A 119 -0.83 -3.97 -10.74
N ALA A 120 -1.36 -3.05 -11.55
CA ALA A 120 -0.70 -2.56 -12.75
C ALA A 120 0.59 -1.81 -12.41
N LEU A 121 0.54 -0.86 -11.47
CA LEU A 121 1.72 -0.14 -11.00
C LEU A 121 2.74 -1.10 -10.40
N ALA A 122 2.28 -2.05 -9.58
CA ALA A 122 3.09 -3.02 -8.86
C ALA A 122 4.00 -3.85 -9.77
N ARG A 123 3.51 -4.23 -10.96
CA ARG A 123 4.27 -4.97 -11.99
C ARG A 123 5.33 -4.13 -12.70
N LEU A 124 5.27 -2.82 -12.52
CA LEU A 124 6.14 -1.84 -13.17
C LEU A 124 7.14 -1.21 -12.19
N VAL A 125 7.18 -1.66 -10.93
CA VAL A 125 8.15 -1.20 -9.92
C VAL A 125 9.25 -2.25 -9.70
N TYR A 126 10.50 -1.82 -9.85
CA TYR A 126 11.68 -2.67 -9.68
C TYR A 126 12.69 -2.02 -8.75
N ARG A 127 13.44 -2.83 -8.02
CA ARG A 127 14.56 -2.43 -7.18
C ARG A 127 15.86 -2.73 -7.90
N VAL A 128 16.77 -1.77 -7.93
CA VAL A 128 18.11 -1.87 -8.50
C VAL A 128 19.11 -1.85 -7.35
N GLY A 129 19.81 -2.97 -7.14
CA GLY A 129 20.81 -3.12 -6.08
C GLY A 129 20.24 -3.10 -4.65
N ASP A 130 21.16 -3.15 -3.67
CA ASP A 130 20.85 -3.08 -2.24
C ASP A 130 21.27 -1.72 -1.69
N HIS A 131 20.36 -0.76 -1.75
CA HIS A 131 20.63 0.63 -1.38
C HIS A 131 19.76 1.07 -0.21
N ALA A 132 20.40 1.64 0.80
CA ALA A 132 19.71 2.27 1.92
C ALA A 132 18.86 3.46 1.44
N PRO A 133 17.69 3.71 2.03
CA PRO A 133 16.80 4.78 1.60
C PRO A 133 17.47 6.16 1.74
N GLY A 134 17.73 6.80 0.60
CA GLY A 134 18.04 8.23 0.53
C GLY A 134 16.77 9.08 0.58
N GLN A 135 16.91 10.39 0.80
CA GLN A 135 15.80 11.33 0.60
C GLN A 135 15.24 11.13 -0.81
N SER A 136 13.96 10.84 -0.88
CA SER A 136 13.28 10.49 -2.13
C SER A 136 12.42 11.65 -2.59
N GLY A 137 12.57 12.02 -3.85
CA GLY A 137 11.62 12.91 -4.52
C GLY A 137 10.20 12.39 -4.46
N LYS A 138 9.25 13.33 -4.47
CA LYS A 138 7.83 13.02 -4.47
C LYS A 138 7.47 12.33 -5.79
N LEU A 139 6.96 11.10 -5.70
CA LEU A 139 6.32 10.44 -6.82
C LEU A 139 5.03 11.21 -7.16
N SER A 140 4.95 11.80 -8.34
CA SER A 140 3.76 12.54 -8.77
C SER A 140 2.69 11.60 -9.32
N GLU A 141 1.42 11.97 -9.15
CA GLU A 141 0.29 11.23 -9.73
C GLU A 141 0.37 11.17 -11.26
N ILE A 142 0.92 12.21 -11.90
CA ILE A 142 1.14 12.26 -13.36
C ILE A 142 2.09 11.15 -13.82
N ILE A 143 3.19 10.90 -13.10
CA ILE A 143 4.11 9.82 -13.46
C ILE A 143 3.43 8.45 -13.30
N VAL A 144 2.70 8.25 -12.20
CA VAL A 144 1.94 7.02 -11.96
C VAL A 144 0.93 6.79 -13.10
N GLU A 145 0.18 7.82 -13.47
CA GLU A 145 -0.76 7.77 -14.58
C GLU A 145 -0.05 7.41 -15.88
N ALA A 146 1.04 8.09 -16.23
CA ALA A 146 1.76 7.85 -17.48
C ALA A 146 2.29 6.42 -17.59
N VAL A 147 2.81 5.87 -16.49
CA VAL A 147 3.34 4.50 -16.42
C VAL A 147 2.22 3.47 -16.54
N VAL A 148 1.10 3.67 -15.84
CA VAL A 148 -0.04 2.71 -15.83
C VAL A 148 -0.83 2.76 -17.13
N SER A 149 -1.07 3.95 -17.68
CA SER A 149 -1.88 4.16 -18.88
C SER A 149 -1.08 4.04 -20.18
N GLY A 150 0.25 4.08 -20.12
CA GLY A 150 1.14 3.97 -21.27
C GLY A 150 1.08 5.19 -22.18
N HIS A 151 1.12 6.39 -21.62
CA HIS A 151 1.16 7.64 -22.37
C HIS A 151 2.55 8.28 -22.34
N VAL A 152 2.89 8.99 -23.42
CA VAL A 152 4.11 9.78 -23.52
C VAL A 152 4.07 10.89 -22.47
N LEU A 153 5.22 11.15 -21.88
CA LEU A 153 5.38 12.14 -20.84
C LEU A 153 6.37 13.20 -21.31
N HIS A 154 5.92 14.45 -21.30
CA HIS A 154 6.73 15.62 -21.58
C HIS A 154 7.34 16.09 -20.27
N LEU A 155 8.67 16.03 -20.15
CA LEU A 155 9.36 16.40 -18.91
C LEU A 155 10.46 17.42 -19.16
N THR A 156 10.62 18.31 -18.19
CA THR A 156 11.81 19.16 -18.07
C THR A 156 12.74 18.54 -17.03
N TYR A 157 13.94 18.19 -17.45
CA TYR A 157 14.95 17.52 -16.63
C TYR A 157 16.18 18.39 -16.47
N ALA A 158 16.54 18.70 -15.22
CA ALA A 158 17.84 19.27 -14.90
C ALA A 158 18.88 18.15 -14.79
N ASP A 159 19.98 18.23 -15.54
CA ASP A 159 21.08 17.30 -15.36
C ASP A 159 21.92 17.61 -14.10
N ARG A 160 23.01 16.88 -13.89
CA ARG A 160 23.89 17.09 -12.72
C ARG A 160 24.62 18.43 -12.74
N ALA A 161 24.78 19.04 -13.91
CA ALA A 161 25.38 20.37 -14.07
C ALA A 161 24.33 21.49 -13.98
N GLY A 162 23.05 21.14 -13.76
CA GLY A 162 21.95 22.10 -13.69
C GLY A 162 21.40 22.53 -15.05
N ALA A 163 21.88 21.94 -16.15
CA ALA A 163 21.36 22.25 -17.48
C ALA A 163 19.99 21.60 -17.66
N ALA A 164 18.96 22.43 -17.87
CA ALA A 164 17.61 21.98 -18.12
C ALA A 164 17.45 21.52 -19.58
N THR A 165 16.84 20.36 -19.78
CA THR A 165 16.45 19.86 -21.11
C THR A 165 15.01 19.38 -21.08
N THR A 166 14.26 19.73 -22.11
CA THR A 166 12.89 19.25 -22.29
C THR A 166 12.89 18.03 -23.19
N ARG A 167 12.13 16.99 -22.81
CA ARG A 167 12.16 15.68 -23.47
C ARG A 167 10.81 15.02 -23.47
N ASP A 168 10.48 14.40 -24.60
CA ASP A 168 9.42 13.41 -24.68
C ASP A 168 9.99 12.04 -24.35
N VAL A 169 9.40 11.40 -23.34
CA VAL A 169 9.82 10.10 -22.86
C VAL A 169 8.64 9.14 -22.85
N GLU A 170 8.91 7.88 -23.18
CA GLU A 170 7.95 6.79 -23.17
C GLU A 170 8.17 5.98 -21.87
N PRO A 171 7.29 6.10 -20.86
CA PRO A 171 7.46 5.44 -19.57
C PRO A 171 7.51 3.92 -19.70
N LEU A 172 8.44 3.29 -18.99
CA LEU A 172 8.61 1.82 -18.97
C LEU A 172 8.39 1.23 -17.57
N GLY A 173 8.72 1.99 -16.53
CA GLY A 173 8.55 1.56 -15.15
C GLY A 173 9.22 2.50 -14.16
N LEU A 174 9.05 2.19 -12.89
CA LEU A 174 9.70 2.88 -11.78
C LEU A 174 10.83 2.02 -11.24
N LEU A 175 11.97 2.66 -11.00
CA LEU A 175 13.14 2.03 -10.40
C LEU A 175 13.41 2.67 -9.04
N TRP A 176 13.61 1.85 -8.03
CA TRP A 176 14.21 2.25 -6.77
C TRP A 176 15.72 1.98 -6.82
N GLY A 177 16.54 3.02 -6.67
CA GLY A 177 17.99 2.91 -6.80
C GLY A 177 18.77 3.74 -5.77
N PRO A 178 20.08 3.94 -5.98
CA PRO A 178 21.00 4.47 -4.96
C PRO A 178 20.78 5.92 -4.52
N SER A 179 19.95 6.67 -5.25
CA SER A 179 19.63 8.07 -4.92
C SER A 179 18.12 8.32 -4.89
N GLY A 180 17.35 7.26 -4.58
CA GLY A 180 15.89 7.31 -4.50
C GLY A 180 15.20 6.80 -5.76
N TRP A 181 14.06 7.41 -6.07
CA TRP A 181 13.20 7.02 -7.19
C TRP A 181 13.71 7.52 -8.54
N TYR A 182 13.58 6.66 -9.55
CA TYR A 182 13.80 6.97 -10.95
C TYR A 182 12.61 6.54 -11.79
N LEU A 183 12.24 7.37 -12.76
CA LEU A 183 11.42 6.95 -13.89
C LEU A 183 12.34 6.30 -14.93
N ALA A 184 12.18 5.01 -15.21
CA ALA A 184 12.77 4.38 -16.39
C ALA A 184 11.88 4.66 -17.60
N ALA A 185 12.44 5.27 -18.62
CA ALA A 185 11.71 5.61 -19.84
C ALA A 185 12.61 5.55 -21.07
N TRP A 186 12.02 5.25 -22.23
CA TRP A 186 12.69 5.44 -23.51
C TRP A 186 12.70 6.93 -23.86
N CYS A 187 13.90 7.50 -23.96
CA CYS A 187 14.11 8.90 -24.25
C CYS A 187 14.17 9.10 -25.77
N ARG A 188 13.15 9.73 -26.38
CA ARG A 188 13.09 9.91 -27.84
C ARG A 188 14.27 10.71 -28.38
N LEU A 189 14.66 11.77 -27.66
CA LEU A 189 15.83 12.60 -28.00
C LEU A 189 17.15 11.81 -28.06
N ARG A 190 17.29 10.75 -27.24
CA ARG A 190 18.53 9.96 -27.15
C ARG A 190 18.41 8.58 -27.77
N SER A 191 17.22 8.19 -28.24
CA SER A 191 16.90 6.88 -28.79
C SER A 191 17.45 5.73 -27.93
N ALA A 192 17.23 5.82 -26.61
CA ALA A 192 17.72 4.85 -25.63
C ALA A 192 16.88 4.88 -24.36
N VAL A 193 16.89 3.76 -23.62
CA VAL A 193 16.33 3.70 -22.26
C VAL A 193 17.21 4.50 -21.31
N ARG A 194 16.59 5.32 -20.46
CA ARG A 194 17.27 6.11 -19.44
C ARG A 194 16.46 6.14 -18.13
N GLY A 195 17.18 6.20 -17.02
CA GLY A 195 16.62 6.52 -15.71
C GLY A 195 16.64 8.02 -15.46
N PHE A 196 15.48 8.58 -15.12
CA PHE A 196 15.30 9.99 -14.74
C PHE A 196 15.02 10.06 -13.25
N GLN A 197 15.99 10.58 -12.48
CA GLN A 197 15.80 10.78 -11.03
C GLN A 197 14.65 11.76 -10.78
N LEU A 198 13.68 11.39 -9.95
CA LEU A 198 12.45 12.17 -9.79
C LEU A 198 12.72 13.59 -9.25
N ASP A 199 13.69 13.74 -8.34
CA ASP A 199 14.10 15.04 -7.77
C ASP A 199 14.63 16.05 -8.78
N ARG A 200 15.03 15.58 -9.96
CA ARG A 200 15.59 16.43 -11.02
C ARG A 200 14.58 16.79 -12.10
N ILE A 201 13.35 16.32 -11.95
CA ILE A 201 12.26 16.68 -12.86
C ILE A 201 11.62 17.96 -12.33
N THR A 202 11.67 19.02 -13.12
CA THR A 202 11.16 20.35 -12.73
C THR A 202 9.78 20.66 -13.30
N SER A 203 9.39 19.99 -14.39
CA SER A 203 8.04 20.07 -14.98
C SER A 203 7.65 18.73 -15.59
N LEU A 204 6.35 18.44 -15.55
CA LEU A 204 5.73 17.20 -15.99
C LEU A 204 4.38 17.50 -16.63
N GLU A 205 4.21 17.06 -17.88
CA GLU A 205 2.94 17.11 -18.59
C GLU A 205 2.65 15.75 -19.23
N LEU A 206 1.42 15.27 -19.08
CA LEU A 206 0.96 14.04 -19.72
C LEU A 206 0.50 14.36 -21.14
N SER A 207 0.98 13.60 -22.11
CA SER A 207 0.50 13.68 -23.49
C SER A 207 -0.66 12.70 -23.71
N ASP A 208 -1.53 13.01 -24.67
CA ASP A 208 -2.56 12.07 -25.16
C ASP A 208 -1.97 10.98 -26.09
N GLU A 209 -0.69 11.11 -26.47
CA GLU A 209 -0.01 10.12 -27.30
C GLU A 209 0.29 8.84 -26.51
N ARG A 210 -0.16 7.69 -27.03
CA ARG A 210 0.16 6.38 -26.46
C ARG A 210 1.52 5.86 -26.89
N VAL A 211 2.17 5.16 -25.96
CA VAL A 211 3.47 4.52 -26.13
C VAL A 211 3.31 3.21 -26.93
N ALA A 212 4.16 3.02 -27.94
CA ALA A 212 4.29 1.71 -28.60
C ALA A 212 5.05 0.74 -27.69
N SER A 213 4.77 -0.57 -27.77
CA SER A 213 5.46 -1.55 -26.92
C SER A 213 6.99 -1.50 -27.10
N ARG A 214 7.70 -1.33 -25.98
CA ARG A 214 9.17 -1.32 -25.88
C ARG A 214 9.69 -2.49 -25.04
N GLU A 215 8.94 -3.58 -24.98
CA GLU A 215 9.26 -4.72 -24.11
C GLU A 215 10.68 -5.29 -24.31
N PRO A 216 11.22 -5.44 -25.55
CA PRO A 216 12.58 -5.92 -25.72
C PRO A 216 13.64 -4.99 -25.10
N GLN A 217 13.51 -3.67 -25.32
CA GLN A 217 14.42 -2.67 -24.76
C GLN A 217 14.32 -2.64 -23.24
N TRP A 218 13.10 -2.76 -22.70
CA TRP A 218 12.87 -2.75 -21.27
C TRP A 218 13.46 -3.96 -20.57
N ARG A 219 13.22 -5.17 -21.10
CA ARG A 219 13.79 -6.42 -20.56
C ARG A 219 15.32 -6.42 -20.60
N ALA A 220 15.91 -5.91 -21.68
CA ALA A 220 17.36 -5.78 -21.79
C ALA A 220 17.92 -4.83 -20.71
N GLU A 221 17.26 -3.71 -20.46
CA GLU A 221 17.67 -2.74 -19.44
C GLU A 221 17.53 -3.28 -18.03
N LEU A 222 16.41 -3.95 -17.70
CA LEU A 222 16.22 -4.59 -16.40
C LEU A 222 17.34 -5.60 -16.10
N LYS A 223 17.69 -6.44 -17.08
CA LYS A 223 18.80 -7.39 -16.96
C LYS A 223 20.16 -6.69 -16.78
N ARG A 224 20.39 -5.59 -17.50
CA ARG A 224 21.64 -4.79 -17.39
C ARG A 224 21.79 -4.17 -16.00
N LEU A 225 20.67 -3.80 -15.38
CA LEU A 225 20.62 -3.17 -14.07
C LEU A 225 20.56 -4.17 -12.91
N ASP A 226 20.44 -5.47 -13.18
CA ASP A 226 20.16 -6.49 -12.15
C ASP A 226 18.92 -6.09 -11.31
N ALA A 227 17.87 -5.66 -12.02
CA ALA A 227 16.69 -5.09 -11.43
C ALA A 227 15.68 -6.18 -11.05
N GLU A 228 15.33 -6.24 -9.77
CA GLU A 228 14.40 -7.21 -9.22
C GLU A 228 13.01 -6.59 -9.04
N PRO A 229 11.92 -7.26 -9.41
CA PRO A 229 10.58 -6.76 -9.12
C PRO A 229 10.38 -6.64 -7.61
N PHE A 230 9.57 -5.68 -7.17
CA PHE A 230 9.11 -5.64 -5.78
C PHE A 230 8.12 -6.79 -5.53
N ALA A 231 8.60 -8.02 -5.35
CA ALA A 231 7.72 -9.16 -5.07
C ALA A 231 6.98 -9.01 -3.71
N LEU A 232 5.83 -9.66 -3.59
CA LEU A 232 5.03 -9.79 -2.36
C LEU A 232 5.56 -10.91 -1.44
#